data_AF-A0A958PB49-F1
#
_entry.id   AF-A0A958PB49-F1
#
_cell.length_a   1.000
_cell.length_b   1.000
_cell.length_c   1.000
_cell.angle_alpha   90.00
_cell.angle_beta   90.00
_cell.angle_gamma   90.00
#
_symmetry.space_group_name_H-M   'P 1'
#
loop_
_entity.id
_entity.type
_entity.pdbx_description
1 polymer ?
#
loop_
_entity_poly.entity_id
_entity_poly.type
_entity_poly.pdbx_seq_one_letter_code
_entity_poly.pdbx_strand_id
1 'polypeptide(L)'
;MFFKPRRLAFIPIIFCGLILLSSFGCGLKIGEQNAKNPEISVGADEKFSCIRNMGSTISQYMEAKLSEERLNTFFDCMQYSFTSFEVYVSGRSDEGYQPAELKKFFEEHFLKNKKISDALMQAFMELKVAVVGGRVDFLKRSEVKSAVEGLETLRRIAIRLRPVIPILNPRIGESEWPVLKKTNDLEKVRGDLEWAARELSTVFSSAQGSYSFGSFQNLMSEFRGFLDWEAYFTETQSPEHWIGLVRIVKGIVSTSANDQILPAEWGPLFDAGTFAYLQYLRFRYQIVKLPLFYGEGLKELSAFSFESTEFLVRVMAKRPGQRIE
;
A
#
# COMPACT_ATOMS: atom_id res chain seq x y z
N MET A 1 23.82 58.57 36.74
CA MET A 1 24.19 57.52 35.76
C MET A 1 23.07 57.43 34.74
N PHE A 2 23.17 58.17 33.63
CA PHE A 2 23.66 57.72 32.31
C PHE A 2 22.76 56.62 31.70
N PHE A 3 22.08 56.75 30.55
CA PHE A 3 21.74 57.85 29.64
C PHE A 3 20.55 57.34 28.76
N LYS A 4 19.47 58.14 28.73
CA LYS A 4 18.52 58.49 27.65
C LYS A 4 18.33 57.62 26.36
N PRO A 5 17.07 57.46 25.87
CA PRO A 5 16.73 56.89 24.56
C PRO A 5 16.95 57.89 23.40
N ARG A 6 17.10 57.37 22.16
CA ARG A 6 17.16 58.18 20.93
C ARG A 6 16.17 57.69 19.88
N ARG A 7 15.23 58.59 19.51
CA ARG A 7 14.53 58.66 18.22
C ARG A 7 15.46 59.31 17.17
N LEU A 8 15.30 58.93 15.91
CA LEU A 8 15.50 59.75 14.69
C LEU A 8 14.91 58.91 13.52
N ALA A 9 13.75 59.28 12.98
CA ALA A 9 13.51 60.19 11.84
C ALA A 9 13.28 59.37 10.54
N PHE A 10 12.04 59.29 10.04
CA PHE A 10 11.47 60.16 9.00
C PHE A 10 12.34 60.25 7.73
N ILE A 11 11.86 59.65 6.64
CA ILE A 11 11.54 60.29 5.35
C ILE A 11 10.57 59.37 4.57
N PRO A 12 9.35 59.86 4.24
CA PRO A 12 8.51 59.41 3.13
C PRO A 12 8.73 60.31 1.90
N ILE A 13 8.40 59.83 0.69
CA ILE A 13 8.12 60.51 -0.61
C ILE A 13 8.35 59.43 -1.68
N ILE A 14 7.32 58.71 -2.16
CA ILE A 14 6.47 59.08 -3.30
C ILE A 14 7.28 59.76 -4.40
N PHE A 15 7.72 59.04 -5.44
CA PHE A 15 7.75 59.56 -6.80
C PHE A 15 8.01 58.44 -7.82
N CYS A 16 7.25 58.48 -8.92
CA CYS A 16 7.38 57.69 -10.15
C CYS A 16 7.16 56.17 -10.00
N GLY A 17 5.97 55.62 -10.25
CA GLY A 17 5.03 55.97 -11.31
C GLY A 17 5.26 55.07 -12.52
N LEU A 18 4.25 54.25 -12.82
CA LEU A 18 3.84 53.96 -14.19
C LEU A 18 4.96 53.61 -15.17
N ILE A 19 5.59 52.46 -14.93
CA ILE A 19 6.12 51.64 -16.03
C ILE A 19 5.44 50.26 -15.94
N LEU A 20 4.34 50.15 -16.69
CA LEU A 20 4.02 49.05 -17.63
C LEU A 20 4.02 47.64 -16.99
N LEU A 21 2.88 47.04 -16.60
CA LEU A 21 1.66 46.79 -17.39
C LEU A 21 1.93 46.25 -18.82
N SER A 22 2.99 45.45 -18.99
CA SER A 22 3.24 44.66 -20.22
C SER A 22 3.58 43.19 -19.93
N SER A 23 2.91 42.58 -18.97
CA SER A 23 2.92 41.11 -18.78
C SER A 23 1.53 40.49 -18.88
N PHE A 24 0.58 41.18 -19.51
CA PHE A 24 -0.57 40.54 -20.16
C PHE A 24 -0.12 40.06 -21.54
N GLY A 25 0.73 39.03 -21.54
CA GLY A 25 1.06 38.27 -22.74
C GLY A 25 -0.12 37.38 -23.09
N CYS A 26 -0.88 37.82 -24.10
CA CYS A 26 -1.85 37.04 -24.83
C CYS A 26 -1.32 35.64 -25.17
N GLY A 27 -1.93 34.63 -24.58
CA GLY A 27 -1.92 33.24 -25.05
C GLY A 27 -3.33 32.74 -25.35
N LEU A 28 -4.27 33.64 -25.69
CA LEU A 28 -5.62 33.27 -26.13
C LEU A 28 -5.54 32.75 -27.56
N LYS A 29 -5.33 31.44 -27.69
CA LYS A 29 -5.44 30.70 -28.94
C LYS A 29 -6.90 30.51 -29.34
N ILE A 30 -7.60 31.61 -29.61
CA ILE A 30 -8.96 31.57 -30.18
C ILE A 30 -8.80 31.24 -31.67
N GLY A 31 -9.11 30.00 -32.06
CA GLY A 31 -9.12 29.56 -33.46
C GLY A 31 -8.11 28.47 -33.83
N GLU A 32 -7.27 28.00 -32.90
CA GLU A 32 -6.59 26.73 -33.12
C GLU A 32 -7.65 25.62 -33.08
N GLN A 33 -7.83 24.93 -34.21
CA GLN A 33 -8.50 23.63 -34.20
C GLN A 33 -7.84 22.82 -33.09
N ASN A 34 -8.63 22.33 -32.12
CA ASN A 34 -8.16 21.46 -31.04
C ASN A 34 -7.10 20.56 -31.64
N ALA A 35 -5.82 20.77 -31.26
CA ALA A 35 -4.74 19.94 -31.75
C ALA A 35 -5.24 18.52 -31.55
N LYS A 36 -5.49 17.79 -32.65
CA LYS A 36 -6.07 16.44 -32.59
C LYS A 36 -5.26 15.75 -31.52
N ASN A 37 -5.90 15.41 -30.39
CA ASN A 37 -5.23 14.77 -29.28
C ASN A 37 -4.36 13.69 -29.91
N PRO A 38 -3.01 13.77 -29.77
CA PRO A 38 -2.11 12.93 -30.51
C PRO A 38 -2.64 11.52 -30.37
N GLU A 39 -3.01 10.88 -31.47
CA GLU A 39 -3.75 9.63 -31.44
C GLU A 39 -2.94 8.67 -30.58
N ILE A 40 -3.45 8.46 -29.37
CA ILE A 40 -2.71 7.81 -28.31
C ILE A 40 -2.65 6.34 -28.72
N SER A 41 -1.58 5.90 -29.40
CA SER A 41 -1.37 4.51 -29.80
C SER A 41 -0.94 3.63 -28.61
N VAL A 42 -1.52 3.86 -27.45
CA VAL A 42 -1.22 3.16 -26.18
C VAL A 42 -1.66 1.69 -26.21
N GLY A 43 -2.53 1.30 -27.13
CA GLY A 43 -3.00 -0.09 -27.24
C GLY A 43 -2.02 -1.10 -27.86
N ALA A 44 -0.93 -0.63 -28.49
CA ALA A 44 0.06 -1.47 -29.17
C ALA A 44 1.40 -1.60 -28.41
N ASP A 45 1.71 -0.65 -27.52
CA ASP A 45 2.96 -0.66 -26.78
C ASP A 45 2.92 -1.68 -25.63
N GLU A 46 3.92 -2.58 -25.61
CA GLU A 46 4.13 -3.54 -24.52
C GLU A 46 4.27 -2.88 -23.14
N LYS A 47 4.61 -1.57 -23.14
CA LYS A 47 4.78 -0.71 -21.97
C LYS A 47 3.53 -0.54 -21.10
N PHE A 48 2.35 -0.93 -21.57
CA PHE A 48 1.09 -0.80 -20.84
C PHE A 48 0.49 -2.15 -20.40
N SER A 49 1.26 -3.23 -20.53
CA SER A 49 0.76 -4.59 -20.32
C SER A 49 0.69 -5.04 -18.84
N CYS A 50 1.29 -4.30 -17.90
CA CYS A 50 1.36 -4.70 -16.49
C CYS A 50 -0.01 -4.86 -15.83
N ILE A 51 -0.94 -3.92 -16.03
CA ILE A 51 -2.26 -3.97 -15.39
C ILE A 51 -3.07 -5.16 -15.92
N ARG A 52 -3.02 -5.39 -17.25
CA ARG A 52 -3.69 -6.51 -17.90
C ARG A 52 -3.23 -7.87 -17.36
N ASN A 53 -1.93 -8.00 -17.12
CA ASN A 53 -1.30 -9.25 -16.68
C ASN A 53 -1.11 -9.32 -15.15
N MET A 54 -1.64 -8.36 -14.40
CA MET A 54 -1.36 -8.18 -12.98
C MET A 54 -1.64 -9.44 -12.16
N GLY A 55 -2.76 -10.13 -12.41
CA GLY A 55 -3.11 -11.38 -11.71
C GLY A 55 -2.06 -12.47 -11.90
N SER A 56 -1.61 -12.68 -13.14
CA SER A 56 -0.56 -13.65 -13.47
C SER A 56 0.80 -13.28 -12.89
N THR A 57 1.12 -11.98 -12.83
CA THR A 57 2.38 -11.48 -12.24
C THR A 57 2.38 -11.68 -10.73
N ILE A 58 1.26 -11.37 -10.07
CA ILE A 58 1.08 -11.60 -8.63
C ILE A 58 1.17 -13.10 -8.31
N SER A 59 0.52 -13.96 -9.10
CA SER A 59 0.64 -15.42 -8.95
C SER A 59 2.09 -15.88 -9.04
N GLN A 60 2.79 -15.49 -10.11
CA GLN A 60 4.21 -15.85 -10.29
C GLN A 60 5.10 -15.32 -9.18
N TYR A 61 4.81 -14.13 -8.63
CA TYR A 61 5.54 -13.60 -7.48
C TYR A 61 5.32 -14.44 -6.23
N MET A 62 4.06 -14.73 -5.88
CA MET A 62 3.69 -15.56 -4.72
C MET A 62 4.17 -17.01 -4.87
N GLU A 63 4.39 -17.46 -6.11
CA GLU A 63 4.99 -18.74 -6.44
C GLU A 63 6.53 -18.73 -6.45
N ALA A 64 7.16 -17.62 -6.09
CA ALA A 64 8.61 -17.40 -6.14
C ALA A 64 9.24 -17.64 -7.53
N LYS A 65 8.44 -17.52 -8.60
CA LYS A 65 8.88 -17.70 -10.01
C LYS A 65 9.32 -16.41 -10.68
N LEU A 66 9.00 -15.25 -10.09
CA LEU A 66 9.28 -13.96 -10.70
C LEU A 66 10.71 -13.50 -10.40
N SER A 67 11.46 -13.15 -11.46
CA SER A 67 12.80 -12.57 -11.32
C SER A 67 12.74 -11.12 -10.83
N GLU A 68 13.85 -10.63 -10.29
CA GLU A 68 13.98 -9.22 -9.88
C GLU A 68 13.82 -8.27 -11.07
N GLU A 69 14.39 -8.61 -12.24
CA GLU A 69 14.22 -7.85 -13.48
C GLU A 69 12.74 -7.73 -13.87
N ARG A 70 12.00 -8.85 -13.87
CA ARG A 70 10.57 -8.83 -14.19
C ARG A 70 9.74 -8.03 -13.17
N LEU A 71 10.11 -8.08 -11.89
CA LEU A 71 9.49 -7.23 -10.86
C LEU A 71 9.74 -5.75 -11.16
N ASN A 72 10.99 -5.38 -11.46
CA ASN A 72 11.34 -4.01 -11.83
C ASN A 72 10.52 -3.53 -13.03
N THR A 73 10.48 -4.31 -14.11
CA THR A 73 9.67 -3.99 -15.30
C THR A 73 8.17 -3.84 -14.96
N PHE A 74 7.63 -4.68 -14.08
CA PHE A 74 6.25 -4.57 -13.64
C PHE A 74 5.98 -3.24 -12.93
N PHE A 75 6.82 -2.85 -11.97
CA PHE A 75 6.66 -1.59 -11.24
C PHE A 75 6.93 -0.36 -12.11
N ASP A 76 7.93 -0.40 -13.00
CA ASP A 76 8.21 0.67 -13.96
C ASP A 76 7.01 0.91 -14.88
N CYS A 77 6.37 -0.17 -15.35
CA CYS A 77 5.13 -0.08 -16.13
C CYS A 77 4.00 0.55 -15.32
N MET A 78 3.81 0.16 -14.05
CA MET A 78 2.77 0.76 -13.20
C MET A 78 3.02 2.25 -12.98
N GLN A 79 4.24 2.66 -12.64
CA GLN A 79 4.61 4.07 -12.48
C GLN A 79 4.39 4.86 -13.77
N TYR A 80 4.79 4.30 -14.91
CA TYR A 80 4.56 4.90 -16.22
C TYR A 80 3.07 5.07 -16.53
N SER A 81 2.23 4.12 -16.10
CA SER A 81 0.78 4.18 -16.26
C SER A 81 0.17 5.38 -15.53
N PHE A 82 0.55 5.59 -14.27
CA PHE A 82 0.06 6.70 -13.43
C PHE A 82 0.59 8.06 -13.89
N THR A 83 1.86 8.13 -14.30
CA THR A 83 2.44 9.38 -14.84
C THR A 83 1.85 9.74 -16.20
N SER A 84 1.57 8.75 -17.05
CA SER A 84 0.87 8.97 -18.33
C SER A 84 -0.56 9.47 -18.11
N PHE A 85 -1.26 8.98 -17.09
CA PHE A 85 -2.57 9.51 -16.72
C PHE A 85 -2.54 11.03 -16.47
N GLU A 86 -1.55 11.52 -15.72
CA GLU A 86 -1.42 12.96 -15.43
C GLU A 86 -1.21 13.80 -16.71
N VAL A 87 -0.49 13.25 -17.69
CA VAL A 87 -0.17 13.90 -18.97
C VAL A 87 -1.36 13.91 -19.92
N TYR A 88 -2.06 12.78 -20.05
CA TYR A 88 -3.09 12.60 -21.07
C TYR A 88 -4.50 12.97 -20.60
N VAL A 89 -4.73 13.02 -19.29
CA VAL A 89 -6.01 13.42 -18.72
C VAL A 89 -5.87 14.85 -18.21
N SER A 90 -6.53 15.79 -18.89
CA SER A 90 -6.58 17.19 -18.44
C SER A 90 -7.40 17.34 -17.15
N GLY A 91 -8.34 16.43 -16.90
CA GLY A 91 -9.32 16.50 -15.82
C GLY A 91 -10.41 17.54 -16.11
N ARG A 92 -11.57 17.38 -15.47
CA ARG A 92 -12.63 18.40 -15.49
C ARG A 92 -12.29 19.67 -14.69
N SER A 93 -11.30 19.59 -13.82
CA SER A 93 -10.82 20.68 -12.97
C SER A 93 -9.30 20.74 -13.03
N ASP A 94 -8.75 21.95 -12.97
CA ASP A 94 -7.30 22.15 -12.89
C ASP A 94 -6.69 21.47 -11.64
N GLU A 95 -7.50 21.26 -10.59
CA GLU A 95 -7.06 20.75 -9.30
C GLU A 95 -6.97 19.21 -9.23
N GLY A 96 -7.59 18.47 -10.16
CA GLY A 96 -7.61 17.01 -10.09
C GLY A 96 -8.67 16.31 -10.93
N TYR A 97 -8.99 15.09 -10.53
CA TYR A 97 -9.68 14.09 -11.34
C TYR A 97 -10.86 13.46 -10.59
N GLN A 98 -11.90 13.12 -11.34
CA GLN A 98 -13.02 12.32 -10.88
C GLN A 98 -12.70 10.82 -11.03
N PRO A 99 -13.22 9.95 -10.14
CA PRO A 99 -13.02 8.50 -10.24
C PRO A 99 -13.43 7.92 -11.61
N ALA A 100 -14.49 8.47 -12.21
CA ALA A 100 -14.95 8.06 -13.54
C ALA A 100 -13.92 8.35 -14.65
N GLU A 101 -13.13 9.41 -14.53
CA GLU A 101 -12.07 9.74 -15.50
C GLU A 101 -10.92 8.75 -15.39
N LEU A 102 -10.53 8.40 -14.16
CA LEU A 102 -9.52 7.38 -13.88
C LEU A 102 -9.93 6.02 -14.41
N LYS A 103 -11.17 5.59 -14.09
CA LYS A 103 -11.77 4.36 -14.59
C LYS A 103 -11.74 4.31 -16.12
N LYS A 104 -12.27 5.33 -16.78
CA LYS A 104 -12.33 5.41 -18.25
C LYS A 104 -10.94 5.31 -18.87
N PHE A 105 -9.96 6.05 -18.33
CA PHE A 105 -8.59 6.02 -18.82
C PHE A 105 -7.99 4.61 -18.75
N PHE A 106 -8.10 3.92 -17.61
CA PHE A 106 -7.56 2.56 -17.48
C PHE A 106 -8.28 1.55 -18.36
N GLU A 107 -9.60 1.64 -18.48
CA GLU A 107 -10.38 0.75 -19.33
C GLU A 107 -10.01 0.89 -20.81
N GLU A 108 -9.95 2.14 -21.31
CA GLU A 108 -9.68 2.42 -22.74
C GLU A 108 -8.23 2.11 -23.13
N HIS A 109 -7.27 2.34 -22.24
CA HIS A 109 -5.85 2.29 -22.58
C HIS A 109 -5.13 1.02 -22.10
N PHE A 110 -5.59 0.36 -21.04
CA PHE A 110 -4.82 -0.72 -20.38
C PHE A 110 -5.55 -2.05 -20.32
N LEU A 111 -6.87 -2.02 -20.13
CA LEU A 111 -7.62 -3.23 -19.77
C LEU A 111 -8.26 -3.94 -20.96
N LYS A 112 -8.35 -3.30 -22.13
CA LYS A 112 -8.96 -3.82 -23.37
C LYS A 112 -10.37 -4.40 -23.12
N ASN A 113 -10.45 -5.67 -22.73
CA ASN A 113 -11.69 -6.41 -22.51
C ASN A 113 -12.10 -6.51 -21.03
N LYS A 114 -11.22 -6.18 -20.09
CA LYS A 114 -11.55 -6.12 -18.66
C LYS A 114 -12.13 -4.76 -18.31
N LYS A 115 -13.13 -4.75 -17.44
CA LYS A 115 -13.76 -3.54 -16.91
C LYS A 115 -13.50 -3.44 -15.41
N ILE A 116 -13.39 -2.21 -14.92
CA ILE A 116 -13.32 -1.92 -13.49
C ILE A 116 -14.75 -1.70 -13.01
N SER A 117 -15.23 -2.50 -12.07
CA SER A 117 -16.55 -2.29 -11.48
C SER A 117 -16.60 -0.93 -10.75
N ASP A 118 -17.78 -0.34 -10.62
CA ASP A 118 -17.93 0.91 -9.84
C ASP A 118 -17.59 0.67 -8.36
N ALA A 119 -17.91 -0.53 -7.85
CA ALA A 119 -17.55 -0.96 -6.50
C ALA A 119 -16.03 -1.05 -6.29
N LEU A 120 -15.27 -1.59 -7.26
CA LEU A 120 -13.81 -1.63 -7.20
C LEU A 120 -13.21 -0.22 -7.25
N MET A 121 -13.72 0.64 -8.13
CA MET A 121 -13.27 2.02 -8.22
C MET A 121 -13.52 2.78 -6.91
N GLN A 122 -14.71 2.61 -6.33
CA GLN A 122 -15.04 3.16 -5.00
C GLN A 122 -14.08 2.63 -3.93
N ALA A 123 -13.83 1.33 -3.89
CA ALA A 123 -12.91 0.72 -2.93
C ALA A 123 -11.47 1.24 -3.07
N PHE A 124 -10.99 1.47 -4.30
CA PHE A 124 -9.70 2.10 -4.54
C PHE A 124 -9.66 3.55 -4.06
N MET A 125 -10.73 4.32 -4.25
CA MET A 125 -10.80 5.69 -3.76
C MET A 125 -10.82 5.76 -2.23
N GLU A 126 -11.48 4.82 -1.56
CA GLU A 126 -11.48 4.69 -0.10
C GLU A 126 -10.09 4.31 0.43
N LEU A 127 -9.42 3.35 -0.24
CA LEU A 127 -8.02 3.01 0.08
C LEU A 127 -7.10 4.22 -0.10
N LYS A 128 -7.28 4.96 -1.20
CA LYS A 128 -6.52 6.17 -1.49
C LYS A 128 -6.68 7.22 -0.38
N VAL A 129 -7.88 7.37 0.19
CA VAL A 129 -8.08 8.24 1.37
C VAL A 129 -7.32 7.71 2.59
N ALA A 130 -7.25 6.41 2.80
CA ALA A 130 -6.51 5.80 3.91
C ALA A 130 -4.98 5.82 3.75
N VAL A 131 -4.47 5.99 2.53
CA VAL A 131 -3.03 5.97 2.23
C VAL A 131 -2.46 7.35 1.95
N VAL A 132 -3.24 8.21 1.27
CA VAL A 132 -2.81 9.54 0.83
C VAL A 132 -3.65 10.65 1.46
N GLY A 133 -4.90 10.36 1.82
CA GLY A 133 -5.84 11.35 2.34
C GLY A 133 -6.80 11.92 1.28
N GLY A 134 -7.34 13.09 1.59
CA GLY A 134 -8.26 13.81 0.69
C GLY A 134 -9.69 13.29 0.70
N ARG A 135 -10.38 13.42 -0.43
CA ARG A 135 -11.81 13.09 -0.58
C ARG A 135 -12.01 11.80 -1.37
N VAL A 136 -13.04 11.02 -1.05
CA VAL A 136 -13.33 9.77 -1.78
C VAL A 136 -13.77 10.00 -3.23
N ASP A 137 -14.38 11.14 -3.53
CA ASP A 137 -14.94 11.45 -4.85
C ASP A 137 -14.00 12.31 -5.72
N PHE A 138 -12.76 12.52 -5.28
CA PHE A 138 -11.82 13.38 -5.99
C PHE A 138 -10.38 12.92 -5.79
N LEU A 139 -9.58 12.98 -6.85
CA LEU A 139 -8.16 12.65 -6.85
C LEU A 139 -7.35 13.88 -7.25
N LYS A 140 -6.63 14.48 -6.29
CA LYS A 140 -5.76 15.64 -6.60
C LYS A 140 -4.54 15.20 -7.41
N ARG A 141 -3.99 16.12 -8.20
CA ARG A 141 -2.71 15.87 -8.92
C ARG A 141 -1.56 15.51 -7.97
N SER A 142 -1.48 16.16 -6.81
CA SER A 142 -0.51 15.82 -5.77
C SER A 142 -0.70 14.40 -5.23
N GLU A 143 -1.94 13.92 -5.15
CA GLU A 143 -2.24 12.55 -4.68
C GLU A 143 -1.78 11.50 -5.71
N VAL A 144 -1.83 11.80 -7.01
CA VAL A 144 -1.26 10.95 -8.06
C VAL A 144 0.26 10.79 -7.88
N LYS A 145 0.97 11.88 -7.57
CA LYS A 145 2.41 11.85 -7.31
C LYS A 145 2.75 11.00 -6.08
N SER A 146 2.00 11.16 -4.99
CA SER A 146 2.13 10.31 -3.80
C SER A 146 1.83 8.83 -4.09
N ALA A 147 0.88 8.53 -4.99
CA ALA A 147 0.64 7.15 -5.41
C ALA A 147 1.84 6.55 -6.16
N VAL A 148 2.52 7.33 -7.02
CA VAL A 148 3.75 6.91 -7.71
C VAL A 148 4.88 6.63 -6.71
N GLU A 149 5.05 7.48 -5.69
CA GLU A 149 6.01 7.25 -4.59
C GLU A 149 5.66 6.00 -3.77
N GLY A 150 4.37 5.76 -3.55
CA GLY A 150 3.85 4.54 -2.93
C GLY A 150 4.21 3.28 -3.72
N LEU A 151 4.11 3.32 -5.06
CA LEU A 151 4.53 2.22 -5.92
C LEU A 151 6.02 1.92 -5.80
N GLU A 152 6.86 2.94 -5.64
CA GLU A 152 8.30 2.73 -5.41
C GLU A 152 8.58 2.06 -4.06
N THR A 153 7.79 2.39 -3.03
CA THR A 153 7.88 1.69 -1.74
C THR A 153 7.46 0.23 -1.86
N LEU A 154 6.36 -0.05 -2.57
CA LEU A 154 5.92 -1.42 -2.86
C LEU A 154 6.94 -2.21 -3.69
N ARG A 155 7.62 -1.56 -4.64
CA ARG A 155 8.72 -2.15 -5.42
C ARG A 155 9.84 -2.64 -4.51
N ARG A 156 10.35 -1.76 -3.62
CA ARG A 156 11.42 -2.13 -2.68
C ARG A 156 11.01 -3.28 -1.77
N ILE A 157 9.77 -3.27 -1.28
CA ILE A 157 9.20 -4.37 -0.48
C ILE A 157 9.18 -5.67 -1.27
N ALA A 158 8.63 -5.65 -2.49
CA ALA A 158 8.50 -6.85 -3.31
C ALA A 158 9.87 -7.47 -3.63
N ILE A 159 10.86 -6.65 -4.01
CA ILE A 159 12.22 -7.09 -4.31
C ILE A 159 12.88 -7.69 -3.07
N ARG A 160 12.76 -7.04 -1.92
CA ARG A 160 13.36 -7.51 -0.67
C ARG A 160 12.74 -8.81 -0.17
N LEU A 161 11.42 -8.95 -0.27
CA LEU A 161 10.71 -10.15 0.17
C LEU A 161 10.86 -11.32 -0.82
N ARG A 162 11.14 -11.05 -2.11
CA ARG A 162 11.31 -12.07 -3.17
C ARG A 162 12.12 -13.31 -2.73
N PRO A 163 13.34 -13.20 -2.18
CA PRO A 163 14.13 -14.36 -1.78
C PRO A 163 13.52 -15.19 -0.64
N VAL A 164 12.62 -14.61 0.16
CA VAL A 164 11.99 -15.28 1.31
C VAL A 164 10.55 -15.73 1.03
N ILE A 165 9.99 -15.42 -0.15
CA ILE A 165 8.65 -15.87 -0.55
C ILE A 165 8.44 -17.39 -0.43
N PRO A 166 9.39 -18.27 -0.82
CA PRO A 166 9.21 -19.71 -0.64
C PRO A 166 8.88 -20.11 0.81
N ILE A 167 9.38 -19.37 1.80
CA ILE A 167 9.09 -19.62 3.22
C ILE A 167 7.79 -18.94 3.63
N LEU A 168 7.57 -17.71 3.16
CA LEU A 168 6.33 -16.97 3.41
C LEU A 168 5.12 -17.60 2.74
N ASN A 169 5.28 -18.54 1.80
CA ASN A 169 4.19 -19.30 1.21
C ASN A 169 4.23 -20.76 1.71
N PRO A 170 3.40 -21.13 2.70
CA PRO A 170 3.36 -22.48 3.25
C PRO A 170 3.19 -23.60 2.22
N ARG A 171 2.49 -23.34 1.10
CA ARG A 171 2.27 -24.34 0.05
C ARG A 171 3.58 -24.77 -0.62
N ILE A 172 4.52 -23.85 -0.74
CA ILE A 172 5.83 -24.08 -1.36
C ILE A 172 6.84 -24.49 -0.29
N GLY A 173 6.84 -23.72 0.80
CA GLY A 173 7.81 -23.89 1.87
C GLY A 173 7.74 -25.25 2.53
N GLU A 174 6.58 -25.91 2.60
CA GLU A 174 6.51 -27.27 3.14
C GLU A 174 7.29 -28.29 2.31
N SER A 175 7.12 -28.26 0.98
CA SER A 175 7.84 -29.15 0.07
C SER A 175 9.34 -28.84 0.02
N GLU A 176 9.70 -27.56 0.12
CA GLU A 176 11.09 -27.11 -0.03
C GLU A 176 11.84 -26.98 1.30
N TRP A 177 11.15 -27.11 2.44
CA TRP A 177 11.72 -26.88 3.78
C TRP A 177 13.05 -27.59 4.05
N PRO A 178 13.26 -28.87 3.66
CA PRO A 178 14.53 -29.56 3.90
C PRO A 178 15.74 -28.86 3.24
N VAL A 179 15.50 -28.18 2.12
CA VAL A 179 16.49 -27.38 1.40
C VAL A 179 16.57 -25.98 2.01
N LEU A 180 15.42 -25.33 2.20
CA LEU A 180 15.34 -23.96 2.71
C LEU A 180 15.92 -23.80 4.11
N LYS A 181 15.77 -24.80 5.01
CA LYS A 181 16.33 -24.75 6.37
C LYS A 181 17.86 -24.54 6.38
N LYS A 182 18.57 -24.95 5.32
CA LYS A 182 20.04 -24.82 5.24
C LYS A 182 20.50 -23.43 4.81
N THR A 183 19.70 -22.73 4.02
CA THR A 183 20.09 -21.49 3.34
C THR A 183 19.32 -20.26 3.83
N ASN A 184 18.17 -20.47 4.46
CA ASN A 184 17.27 -19.41 4.86
C ASN A 184 16.93 -19.51 6.34
N ASP A 185 17.55 -18.62 7.10
CA ASP A 185 17.28 -18.42 8.51
C ASP A 185 15.90 -17.77 8.68
N LEU A 186 15.04 -18.34 9.54
CA LEU A 186 13.76 -17.69 9.90
C LEU A 186 14.00 -16.32 10.53
N GLU A 187 15.18 -16.05 11.11
CA GLU A 187 15.56 -14.73 11.57
C GLU A 187 15.72 -13.74 10.42
N LYS A 188 16.25 -14.17 9.26
CA LYS A 188 16.29 -13.33 8.06
C LYS A 188 14.87 -13.04 7.56
N VAL A 189 14.01 -14.06 7.53
CA VAL A 189 12.60 -13.90 7.12
C VAL A 189 11.89 -12.92 8.05
N ARG A 190 12.10 -13.04 9.35
CA ARG A 190 11.61 -12.10 10.37
C ARG A 190 12.08 -10.68 10.06
N GLY A 191 13.39 -10.46 9.93
CA GLY A 191 13.94 -9.13 9.68
C GLY A 191 13.42 -8.48 8.40
N ASP A 192 13.26 -9.25 7.32
CA ASP A 192 12.73 -8.74 6.05
C ASP A 192 11.22 -8.43 6.14
N LEU A 193 10.44 -9.25 6.84
CA LEU A 193 9.00 -9.03 7.03
C LEU A 193 8.71 -7.86 7.98
N GLU A 194 9.45 -7.75 9.09
CA GLU A 194 9.38 -6.61 10.02
C GLU A 194 9.79 -5.29 9.35
N TRP A 195 10.78 -5.32 8.47
CA TRP A 195 11.14 -4.15 7.67
C TRP A 195 10.00 -3.77 6.72
N ALA A 196 9.41 -4.74 5.99
CA ALA A 196 8.29 -4.47 5.09
C ALA A 196 7.06 -3.91 5.83
N ALA A 197 6.75 -4.47 7.01
CA ALA A 197 5.70 -4.00 7.89
C ALA A 197 5.88 -2.53 8.31
N ARG A 198 7.12 -2.11 8.63
CA ARG A 198 7.44 -0.73 8.98
C ARG A 198 7.30 0.24 7.80
N GLU A 199 7.75 -0.16 6.60
CA GLU A 199 7.57 0.65 5.39
C GLU A 199 6.07 0.85 5.10
N LEU A 200 5.27 -0.21 5.15
CA LEU A 200 3.82 -0.12 4.98
C LEU A 200 3.16 0.73 6.07
N SER A 201 3.52 0.51 7.34
CA SER A 201 3.03 1.32 8.45
C SER A 201 3.31 2.81 8.22
N THR A 202 4.49 3.15 7.72
CA THR A 202 4.86 4.55 7.46
C THR A 202 3.94 5.17 6.41
N VAL A 203 3.67 4.44 5.32
CA VAL A 203 2.74 4.85 4.27
C VAL A 203 1.34 5.08 4.85
N PHE A 204 0.77 4.10 5.54
CA PHE A 204 -0.60 4.18 6.06
C PHE A 204 -0.77 5.16 7.24
N SER A 205 0.26 5.35 8.08
CA SER A 205 0.19 6.27 9.21
C SER A 205 0.36 7.74 8.79
N SER A 206 0.91 7.99 7.60
CA SER A 206 1.05 9.35 7.08
C SER A 206 -0.28 9.98 6.64
N ALA A 207 -1.28 9.15 6.36
CA ALA A 207 -2.62 9.59 6.01
C ALA A 207 -3.41 10.03 7.25
N GLN A 208 -4.31 10.99 7.07
CA GLN A 208 -5.17 11.47 8.16
C GLN A 208 -6.49 10.69 8.28
N GLY A 209 -6.80 9.83 7.31
CA GLY A 209 -8.08 9.12 7.22
C GLY A 209 -8.12 7.82 8.01
N SER A 210 -9.25 7.57 8.69
CA SER A 210 -9.59 6.24 9.20
C SER A 210 -10.04 5.32 8.06
N TYR A 211 -9.77 4.02 8.15
CA TYR A 211 -10.16 3.04 7.13
C TYR A 211 -11.10 1.98 7.69
N SER A 212 -12.30 1.84 7.12
CA SER A 212 -13.28 0.88 7.66
C SER A 212 -12.95 -0.57 7.28
N PHE A 213 -13.28 -1.53 8.15
CA PHE A 213 -13.15 -2.95 7.82
C PHE A 213 -14.09 -3.36 6.69
N GLY A 214 -15.27 -2.74 6.58
CA GLY A 214 -16.18 -2.93 5.44
C GLY A 214 -15.54 -2.51 4.11
N SER A 215 -14.89 -1.34 4.08
CA SER A 215 -14.11 -0.86 2.92
C SER A 215 -13.00 -1.83 2.55
N PHE A 216 -12.30 -2.37 3.55
CA PHE A 216 -11.24 -3.35 3.33
C PHE A 216 -11.77 -4.66 2.75
N GLN A 217 -12.88 -5.18 3.30
CA GLN A 217 -13.55 -6.38 2.79
C GLN A 217 -14.00 -6.20 1.34
N ASN A 218 -14.60 -5.05 1.04
CA ASN A 218 -15.08 -4.72 -0.31
C ASN A 218 -13.91 -4.64 -1.29
N LEU A 219 -12.82 -3.96 -0.91
CA LEU A 219 -11.59 -3.92 -1.69
C LEU A 219 -11.07 -5.32 -1.99
N MET A 220 -10.94 -6.18 -0.97
CA MET A 220 -10.45 -7.55 -1.16
C MET A 220 -11.35 -8.35 -2.10
N SER A 221 -12.67 -8.23 -1.96
CA SER A 221 -13.64 -8.97 -2.78
C SER A 221 -13.59 -8.54 -4.24
N GLU A 222 -13.67 -7.23 -4.48
CA GLU A 222 -13.66 -6.65 -5.83
C GLU A 222 -12.29 -6.85 -6.52
N PHE A 223 -11.20 -6.72 -5.77
CA PHE A 223 -9.85 -6.93 -6.30
C PHE A 223 -9.60 -8.39 -6.67
N ARG A 224 -10.10 -9.35 -5.87
CA ARG A 224 -10.05 -10.78 -6.21
C ARG A 224 -10.80 -11.09 -7.49
N GLY A 225 -12.01 -10.54 -7.65
CA GLY A 225 -12.80 -10.68 -8.86
C GLY A 225 -12.07 -10.12 -10.08
N PHE A 226 -11.50 -8.93 -9.96
CA PHE A 226 -10.76 -8.28 -11.05
C PHE A 226 -9.51 -9.06 -11.51
N LEU A 227 -8.81 -9.68 -10.56
CA LEU A 227 -7.60 -10.47 -10.82
C LEU A 227 -7.87 -11.90 -11.28
N ASP A 228 -9.12 -12.34 -11.33
CA ASP A 228 -9.48 -13.77 -11.46
C ASP A 228 -8.76 -14.62 -10.39
N TRP A 229 -8.72 -14.12 -9.14
CA TRP A 229 -7.89 -14.67 -8.06
C TRP A 229 -8.07 -16.18 -7.85
N GLU A 230 -9.30 -16.68 -7.92
CA GLU A 230 -9.59 -18.11 -7.74
C GLU A 230 -9.03 -19.00 -8.84
N ALA A 231 -8.72 -18.44 -10.02
CA ALA A 231 -8.05 -19.18 -11.08
C ALA A 231 -6.58 -19.51 -10.72
N TYR A 232 -5.98 -18.72 -9.84
CA TYR A 232 -4.58 -18.84 -9.41
C TYR A 232 -4.44 -19.44 -8.00
N PHE A 233 -5.42 -19.19 -7.12
CA PHE A 233 -5.34 -19.52 -5.71
C PHE A 233 -6.59 -20.25 -5.18
N THR A 234 -6.71 -21.52 -5.54
CA THR A 234 -7.89 -22.38 -5.26
C THR A 234 -8.19 -22.64 -3.77
N GLU A 235 -7.24 -22.44 -2.87
CA GLU A 235 -7.35 -22.75 -1.43
C GLU A 235 -7.42 -21.50 -0.56
N THR A 236 -7.93 -20.39 -1.10
CA THR A 236 -7.90 -19.11 -0.37
C THR A 236 -9.15 -18.89 0.47
N GLN A 237 -8.94 -18.47 1.72
CA GLN A 237 -10.01 -18.08 2.63
C GLN A 237 -10.78 -16.88 2.08
N SER A 238 -12.09 -16.80 2.34
CA SER A 238 -12.90 -15.68 1.88
C SER A 238 -12.46 -14.34 2.51
N PRO A 239 -12.74 -13.19 1.88
CA PRO A 239 -12.42 -11.88 2.46
C PRO A 239 -12.99 -11.68 3.87
N GLU A 240 -14.19 -12.19 4.13
CA GLU A 240 -14.86 -12.11 5.44
C GLU A 240 -14.04 -12.76 6.55
N HIS A 241 -13.44 -13.94 6.28
CA HIS A 241 -12.63 -14.66 7.25
C HIS A 241 -11.35 -13.88 7.58
N TRP A 242 -10.70 -13.32 6.56
CA TRP A 242 -9.53 -12.47 6.76
C TRP A 242 -9.85 -11.24 7.59
N ILE A 243 -10.96 -10.56 7.29
CA ILE A 243 -11.39 -9.38 8.04
C ILE A 243 -11.75 -9.73 9.49
N GLY A 244 -12.38 -10.89 9.73
CA GLY A 244 -12.62 -11.40 11.07
C GLY A 244 -11.33 -11.56 11.87
N LEU A 245 -10.29 -12.12 11.25
CA LEU A 245 -8.97 -12.25 11.87
C LEU A 245 -8.34 -10.88 12.17
N VAL A 246 -8.37 -9.94 11.21
CA VAL A 246 -7.80 -8.60 11.43
C VAL A 246 -8.55 -7.85 12.53
N ARG A 247 -9.88 -8.01 12.64
CA ARG A 247 -10.68 -7.46 13.75
C ARG A 247 -10.24 -8.01 15.10
N ILE A 248 -9.99 -9.32 15.20
CA ILE A 248 -9.48 -9.94 16.43
C ILE A 248 -8.11 -9.37 16.80
N VAL A 249 -7.18 -9.34 15.83
CA VAL A 249 -5.84 -8.77 16.03
C VAL A 249 -5.95 -7.30 16.46
N LYS A 250 -6.82 -6.52 15.82
CA LYS A 250 -7.10 -5.14 16.21
C LYS A 250 -7.58 -5.06 17.66
N GLY A 251 -8.56 -5.86 18.05
CA GLY A 251 -9.08 -5.90 19.43
C GLY A 251 -7.98 -6.20 20.45
N ILE A 252 -6.96 -6.96 20.06
CA ILE A 252 -5.77 -7.24 20.89
C ILE A 252 -4.79 -6.07 20.92
N VAL A 253 -4.57 -5.33 19.82
CA VAL A 253 -3.49 -4.31 19.72
C VAL A 253 -3.92 -2.85 19.82
N SER A 254 -5.13 -2.49 19.37
CA SER A 254 -5.72 -1.15 19.55
C SER A 254 -6.86 -1.04 20.57
N THR A 255 -6.87 0.07 21.31
CA THR A 255 -7.88 0.43 22.31
C THR A 255 -9.23 0.84 21.72
N SER A 256 -9.32 1.11 20.40
CA SER A 256 -10.58 1.52 19.78
C SER A 256 -11.44 0.31 19.40
N ALA A 257 -12.67 0.28 19.93
CA ALA A 257 -13.67 -0.74 19.60
C ALA A 257 -14.36 -0.49 18.23
N ASN A 258 -13.94 0.53 17.49
CA ASN A 258 -14.59 0.93 16.25
C ASN A 258 -14.24 -0.02 15.11
N ASP A 259 -15.17 -0.20 14.16
CA ASP A 259 -14.97 -0.98 12.93
C ASP A 259 -14.09 -0.25 11.89
N GLN A 260 -13.15 0.56 12.36
CA GLN A 260 -12.28 1.44 11.57
C GLN A 260 -10.85 1.44 12.10
N ILE A 261 -9.86 1.30 11.23
CA ILE A 261 -8.45 1.43 11.55
C ILE A 261 -8.07 2.92 11.54
N LEU A 262 -7.62 3.45 12.67
CA LEU A 262 -7.12 4.82 12.76
C LEU A 262 -5.67 4.90 12.27
N PRO A 263 -5.19 6.07 11.80
CA PRO A 263 -3.81 6.23 11.31
C PRO A 263 -2.73 5.70 12.28
N ALA A 264 -2.87 5.99 13.58
CA ALA A 264 -1.92 5.55 14.60
C ALA A 264 -1.98 4.03 14.91
N GLU A 265 -2.99 3.32 14.42
CA GLU A 265 -3.19 1.89 14.67
C GLU A 265 -2.49 1.00 13.65
N TRP A 266 -2.10 1.54 12.49
CA TRP A 266 -1.47 0.76 11.43
C TRP A 266 -0.16 0.12 11.87
N GLY A 267 0.72 0.85 12.55
CA GLY A 267 1.98 0.30 13.06
C GLY A 267 1.77 -0.89 13.99
N PRO A 268 1.04 -0.73 15.11
CA PRO A 268 0.70 -1.84 16.00
C PRO A 268 0.02 -3.02 15.29
N LEU A 269 -0.85 -2.77 14.32
CA LEU A 269 -1.51 -3.81 13.53
C LEU A 269 -0.52 -4.58 12.65
N PHE A 270 0.36 -3.89 11.92
CA PHE A 270 1.37 -4.52 11.08
C PHE A 270 2.39 -5.31 11.90
N ASP A 271 2.83 -4.76 13.04
CA ASP A 271 3.74 -5.44 13.97
C ASP A 271 3.12 -6.74 14.49
N ALA A 272 1.86 -6.69 14.91
CA ALA A 272 1.16 -7.85 15.43
C ALA A 272 0.81 -8.89 14.37
N GLY A 273 0.39 -8.45 13.18
CA GLY A 273 0.17 -9.34 12.05
C GLY A 273 1.46 -10.05 11.64
N THR A 274 2.58 -9.31 11.59
CA THR A 274 3.91 -9.86 11.31
C THR A 274 4.33 -10.87 12.37
N PHE A 275 4.19 -10.53 13.65
CA PHE A 275 4.49 -11.44 14.76
C PHE A 275 3.65 -12.72 14.68
N ALA A 276 2.33 -12.60 14.55
CA ALA A 276 1.42 -13.74 14.48
C ALA A 276 1.75 -14.64 13.28
N TYR A 277 2.07 -14.04 12.12
CA TYR A 277 2.44 -14.81 10.94
C TYR A 277 3.78 -15.53 11.10
N LEU A 278 4.79 -14.88 11.67
CA LEU A 278 6.08 -15.52 11.94
C LEU A 278 5.97 -16.66 12.96
N GLN A 279 5.15 -16.49 13.99
CA GLN A 279 4.85 -17.56 14.95
C GLN A 279 4.16 -18.74 14.25
N TYR A 280 3.19 -18.46 13.38
CA TYR A 280 2.58 -19.49 12.55
C TYR A 280 3.60 -20.24 11.69
N LEU A 281 4.50 -19.54 10.99
CA LEU A 281 5.55 -20.17 10.18
C LEU A 281 6.52 -20.99 11.03
N ARG A 282 6.95 -20.47 12.20
CA ARG A 282 7.80 -21.20 13.15
C ARG A 282 7.12 -22.49 13.61
N PHE A 283 5.85 -22.40 14.01
CA PHE A 283 5.09 -23.56 14.45
C PHE A 283 5.00 -24.61 13.33
N ARG A 284 4.64 -24.17 12.11
CA ARG A 284 4.43 -25.04 10.96
C ARG A 284 5.72 -25.70 10.44
N TYR A 285 6.84 -24.99 10.44
CA TYR A 285 8.09 -25.50 9.88
C TYR A 285 9.01 -26.18 10.89
N GLN A 286 9.03 -25.71 12.14
CA GLN A 286 10.00 -26.15 13.15
C GLN A 286 9.35 -27.00 14.25
N ILE A 287 8.19 -26.59 14.78
CA ILE A 287 7.65 -27.17 16.01
C ILE A 287 6.81 -28.42 15.74
N VAL A 288 5.87 -28.37 14.80
CA VAL A 288 4.92 -29.47 14.53
C VAL A 288 5.60 -30.78 14.09
N LYS A 289 6.86 -30.69 13.64
CA LYS A 289 7.68 -31.83 13.18
C LYS A 289 8.46 -32.50 14.33
N LEU A 290 8.39 -31.96 15.55
CA LEU A 290 9.09 -32.45 16.74
C LEU A 290 8.12 -33.19 17.69
N PRO A 291 8.62 -34.08 18.57
CA PRO A 291 7.80 -34.67 19.63
C PRO A 291 7.37 -33.60 20.65
N LEU A 292 6.13 -33.12 20.54
CA LEU A 292 5.65 -31.94 21.27
C LEU A 292 5.63 -32.08 22.80
N PHE A 293 5.56 -33.30 23.31
CA PHE A 293 5.35 -33.56 24.74
C PHE A 293 6.62 -33.99 25.49
N TYR A 294 7.78 -34.07 24.83
CA TYR A 294 9.05 -34.41 25.47
C TYR A 294 10.26 -33.94 24.65
N GLY A 295 11.44 -33.88 25.28
CA GLY A 295 12.70 -33.57 24.60
C GLY A 295 12.72 -32.19 23.93
N GLU A 296 13.29 -32.12 22.73
CA GLU A 296 13.46 -30.88 21.96
C GLU A 296 12.12 -30.23 21.57
N GLY A 297 11.10 -31.04 21.22
CA GLY A 297 9.80 -30.50 20.82
C GLY A 297 9.06 -29.79 21.95
N LEU A 298 9.12 -30.32 23.18
CA LEU A 298 8.57 -29.63 24.36
C LEU A 298 9.32 -28.34 24.66
N LYS A 299 10.65 -28.32 24.49
CA LYS A 299 11.47 -27.12 24.67
C LYS A 299 11.08 -26.01 23.68
N GLU A 300 10.97 -26.35 22.39
CA GLU A 300 10.57 -25.40 21.34
C GLU A 300 9.12 -24.93 21.51
N LEU A 301 8.20 -25.82 21.88
CA LEU A 301 6.82 -25.45 22.18
C LEU A 301 6.73 -24.52 23.40
N SER A 302 7.50 -24.79 24.45
CA SER A 302 7.57 -23.91 25.63
C SER A 302 8.13 -22.53 25.28
N ALA A 303 9.18 -22.46 24.45
CA ALA A 303 9.75 -21.18 23.99
C ALA A 303 8.74 -20.39 23.15
N PHE A 304 8.04 -21.07 22.23
CA PHE A 304 6.96 -20.50 21.44
C PHE A 304 5.83 -19.93 22.29
N SER A 305 5.37 -20.68 23.30
CA SER A 305 4.33 -20.22 24.22
C SER A 305 4.80 -19.02 25.06
N PHE A 306 6.05 -19.04 25.52
CA PHE A 306 6.64 -17.94 26.28
C PHE A 306 6.72 -16.66 25.43
N GLU A 307 7.27 -16.72 24.21
CA GLU A 307 7.35 -15.58 23.29
C GLU A 307 5.98 -15.00 22.94
N SER A 308 4.99 -15.88 22.72
CA SER A 308 3.61 -15.48 22.45
C SER A 308 2.99 -14.74 23.65
N THR A 309 3.23 -15.25 24.86
CA THR A 309 2.76 -14.61 26.09
C THR A 309 3.45 -13.27 26.33
N GLU A 310 4.77 -13.19 26.15
CA GLU A 310 5.55 -11.95 26.23
C GLU A 310 5.06 -10.89 25.24
N PHE A 311 4.75 -11.31 24.01
CA PHE A 311 4.13 -10.41 23.04
C PHE A 311 2.78 -9.87 23.54
N LEU A 312 1.89 -10.75 24.02
CA LEU A 312 0.60 -10.33 24.57
C LEU A 312 0.76 -9.40 25.78
N VAL A 313 1.69 -9.69 26.70
CA VAL A 313 2.00 -8.84 27.85
C VAL A 313 2.48 -7.46 27.40
N ARG A 314 3.38 -7.38 26.41
CA ARG A 314 3.85 -6.10 25.85
C ARG A 314 2.72 -5.30 25.19
N VAL A 315 1.82 -5.98 24.49
CA VAL A 315 0.66 -5.33 23.87
C VAL A 315 -0.31 -4.82 24.95
N MET A 316 -0.61 -5.62 25.98
CA MET A 316 -1.46 -5.22 27.11
C MET A 316 -0.85 -4.07 27.92
N ALA A 317 0.47 -4.06 28.13
CA ALA A 317 1.17 -3.01 28.86
C ALA A 317 1.05 -1.62 28.17
N LYS A 318 0.85 -1.58 26.85
CA LYS A 318 0.56 -0.34 26.11
C LYS A 318 -0.87 0.19 26.33
N ARG A 319 -1.70 -0.50 27.13
CA ARG A 319 -3.10 -0.18 27.40
C ARG A 319 -3.40 -0.06 28.91
N PRO A 320 -2.77 0.86 29.64
CA PRO A 320 -3.01 0.97 31.08
C PRO A 320 -4.48 1.34 31.36
N GLY A 321 -5.16 0.53 32.18
CA GLY A 321 -6.49 0.82 32.72
C GLY A 321 -7.70 0.35 31.91
N GLN A 322 -7.52 -0.35 30.79
CA GLN A 322 -8.63 -0.94 30.05
C GLN A 322 -8.90 -2.39 30.50
N ARG A 323 -10.16 -2.69 30.86
CA ARG A 323 -10.61 -4.08 31.03
C ARG A 323 -10.86 -4.67 29.64
N ILE A 324 -10.41 -5.90 29.42
CA ILE A 324 -10.82 -6.70 28.27
C ILE A 324 -12.26 -7.13 28.58
N GLU A 325 -13.23 -6.55 27.88
CA GLU A 325 -14.64 -6.94 27.97
C GLU A 325 -14.94 -8.17 27.09
#